data_AF-A0A6I9HIG3-F1
#
_entry.id   AF-A0A6I9HIG3-F1
#
_cell.length_a   1.000
_cell.length_b   1.000
_cell.length_c   1.000
_cell.angle_alpha   90.00
_cell.angle_beta   90.00
_cell.angle_gamma   90.00
#
_symmetry.space_group_name_H-M   'P 1'
#
loop_
_entity.id
_entity.type
_entity.pdbx_description
1 polymer ?
#
loop_
_entity_poly.entity_id
_entity_poly.type
_entity_poly.pdbx_seq_one_letter_code
_entity_poly.pdbx_strand_id
1 'polypeptide(L)'
;MIFSGKQLDGIWHTSIIVHKDEFFYGSGGISSCAPGGTLLGPPDTVVDLGNTEVTEEIFLEYLSSLGESAFRGESYNLFEHNCNTFSNEVAQFLTGKKIPSYITDLPSEVLSTPFGQALRPLLDSIQIQPPGGNTFSRHNGQS
;
A
#
# COMPACT_ATOMS: atom_id res chain seq x y z
N MET A 1 -11.71 12.72 13.30
CA MET A 1 -12.18 12.24 14.62
C MET A 1 -11.19 12.77 15.66
N ILE A 2 -11.61 13.50 16.71
CA ILE A 2 -10.67 14.03 17.71
C ILE A 2 -10.31 12.89 18.67
N PHE A 3 -9.07 12.41 18.64
CA PHE A 3 -8.62 11.29 19.45
C PHE A 3 -7.50 11.75 20.41
N SER A 4 -7.77 11.79 21.72
CA SER A 4 -6.79 12.15 22.75
C SER A 4 -6.07 13.49 22.57
N GLY A 5 -6.74 14.51 22.02
CA GLY A 5 -6.16 15.84 21.80
C GLY A 5 -5.23 15.94 20.58
N LYS A 6 -5.07 14.86 19.81
CA LYS A 6 -4.51 14.90 18.45
C LYS A 6 -5.62 14.53 17.46
N GLN A 7 -5.80 15.36 16.44
CA GLN A 7 -6.75 15.04 15.37
C GLN A 7 -6.07 14.03 14.44
N LEU A 8 -6.54 12.78 14.46
CA LEU A 8 -6.20 11.82 13.42
C LEU A 8 -7.22 12.02 12.30
N ASP A 9 -6.75 12.54 11.17
CA ASP A 9 -7.61 12.88 10.03
C ASP A 9 -8.06 11.63 9.25
N GLY A 10 -7.41 10.48 9.43
CA GLY A 10 -7.83 9.20 8.85
C GLY A 10 -6.75 8.11 8.93
N ILE A 11 -7.03 6.96 8.32
CA ILE A 11 -6.03 5.94 7.98
C ILE A 11 -5.62 6.21 6.53
N TRP A 12 -4.38 6.62 6.31
CA TRP A 12 -3.87 6.86 4.96
C TRP A 12 -3.74 5.54 4.21
N HIS A 13 -4.35 5.47 3.03
CA HIS A 13 -4.12 4.44 2.05
C HIS A 13 -3.40 5.06 0.85
N THR A 14 -2.29 4.45 0.44
CA THR A 14 -1.57 4.86 -0.76
C THR A 14 -1.43 3.73 -1.77
N SER A 15 -1.28 4.14 -3.02
CA SER A 15 -0.96 3.31 -4.17
C SER A 15 0.11 4.00 -5.02
N ILE A 16 0.73 3.25 -5.93
CA ILE A 16 1.68 3.79 -6.91
C ILE A 16 1.01 3.80 -8.28
N ILE A 17 0.99 4.96 -8.94
CA ILE A 17 0.56 5.08 -10.32
C ILE A 17 1.80 5.20 -11.20
N VAL A 18 2.01 4.21 -12.07
CA VAL A 18 3.13 4.17 -13.02
C VAL A 18 2.71 3.38 -14.25
N HIS A 19 3.27 3.67 -15.42
CA HIS A 19 2.89 3.01 -16.68
C HIS A 19 1.38 3.04 -16.99
N LYS A 20 0.67 4.07 -16.47
CA LYS A 20 -0.79 4.31 -16.59
C LYS A 20 -1.69 3.43 -15.72
N ASP A 21 -1.14 2.54 -14.92
CA ASP A 21 -1.90 1.71 -13.99
C ASP A 21 -1.60 2.08 -12.54
N GLU A 22 -2.56 1.78 -11.67
CA GLU A 22 -2.46 1.93 -10.22
C GLU A 22 -2.15 0.57 -9.58
N PHE A 23 -1.16 0.55 -8.68
CA PHE A 23 -0.68 -0.65 -7.98
C PHE A 23 -0.76 -0.44 -6.48
N PHE A 24 -1.32 -1.41 -5.77
CA PHE A 24 -1.49 -1.36 -4.32
C PHE A 24 -1.37 -2.73 -3.69
N TYR A 25 -1.19 -2.75 -2.38
CA TYR A 25 -1.08 -3.97 -1.59
C TYR A 25 -2.15 -4.00 -0.50
N GLY A 26 -2.76 -5.18 -0.34
CA GLY A 26 -3.72 -5.46 0.71
C GLY A 26 -3.68 -6.93 1.11
N SER A 27 -4.67 -7.37 1.87
CA SER A 27 -4.76 -8.76 2.34
C SER A 27 -4.93 -9.79 1.21
N GLY A 28 -5.30 -9.35 0.01
CA GLY A 28 -5.33 -10.17 -1.20
C GLY A 28 -3.97 -10.28 -1.91
N GLY A 29 -2.93 -9.57 -1.44
CA GLY A 29 -1.65 -9.44 -2.12
C GLY A 29 -1.56 -8.18 -2.98
N ILE A 30 -0.54 -8.11 -3.84
CA ILE A 30 -0.36 -7.01 -4.78
C ILE A 30 -1.47 -7.06 -5.82
N SER A 31 -2.11 -5.93 -6.08
CA SER A 31 -3.21 -5.79 -7.03
C SER A 31 -3.01 -4.54 -7.90
N SER A 32 -3.62 -4.53 -9.08
CA SER A 32 -3.70 -3.33 -9.91
C SER A 32 -5.09 -3.03 -10.45
N CYS A 33 -5.31 -1.76 -10.80
CA CYS A 33 -6.49 -1.29 -11.52
C CYS A 33 -6.11 -0.05 -12.36
N ALA A 34 -7.08 0.46 -13.13
CA ALA A 34 -6.96 1.80 -13.67
C ALA A 34 -6.88 2.83 -12.51
N PRO A 35 -6.19 3.97 -12.67
CA PRO A 35 -6.10 5.00 -11.64
C PRO A 35 -7.46 5.47 -11.12
N GLY A 36 -7.68 5.36 -9.81
CA GLY A 36 -8.96 5.66 -9.15
C GLY A 36 -10.06 4.62 -9.41
N GLY A 37 -9.68 3.42 -9.88
CA GLY A 37 -10.60 2.36 -10.31
C GLY A 37 -11.10 1.45 -9.19
N THR A 38 -10.61 1.62 -7.95
CA THR A 38 -11.14 0.91 -6.78
C THR A 38 -12.46 1.51 -6.32
N LEU A 39 -13.16 0.83 -5.39
CA LEU A 39 -14.36 1.37 -4.75
C LEU A 39 -14.10 2.67 -3.97
N LEU A 40 -12.83 2.97 -3.64
CA LEU A 40 -12.46 4.25 -3.01
C LEU A 40 -12.64 5.44 -3.96
N GLY A 41 -12.67 5.20 -5.27
CA GLY A 41 -12.80 6.23 -6.29
C GLY A 41 -11.51 7.05 -6.47
N PRO A 42 -11.63 8.31 -6.95
CA PRO A 42 -10.47 9.19 -7.17
C PRO A 42 -9.69 9.46 -5.88
N PRO A 43 -8.34 9.56 -5.94
CA PRO A 43 -7.53 9.84 -4.77
C PRO A 43 -7.77 11.26 -4.24
N ASP A 44 -7.75 11.42 -2.91
CA ASP A 44 -7.82 12.74 -2.26
C ASP A 44 -6.63 13.64 -2.61
N THR A 45 -5.46 13.04 -2.86
CA THR A 45 -4.23 13.76 -3.19
C THR A 45 -3.36 12.90 -4.11
N VAL A 46 -2.74 13.55 -5.10
CA VAL A 46 -1.73 12.96 -5.97
C VAL A 46 -0.39 13.63 -5.67
N VAL A 47 0.62 12.82 -5.37
CA VAL A 47 1.98 13.28 -5.06
C VAL A 47 2.92 12.82 -6.16
N ASP A 48 3.62 13.76 -6.80
CA ASP A 48 4.65 13.42 -7.79
C ASP A 48 5.92 12.90 -7.09
N LEU A 49 6.30 11.67 -7.41
CA LEU A 49 7.53 11.03 -6.91
C LEU A 49 8.70 11.20 -7.89
N GLY A 50 8.43 11.67 -9.11
CA GLY A 50 9.40 11.88 -10.17
C GLY A 50 9.29 10.83 -11.28
N ASN A 51 10.38 10.69 -12.05
CA ASN A 51 10.44 9.82 -13.22
C ASN A 51 11.27 8.57 -12.93
N THR A 52 11.00 7.50 -13.67
CA THR A 52 11.75 6.25 -13.62
C THR A 52 12.20 5.84 -15.01
N GLU A 53 13.37 5.21 -15.11
CA GLU A 53 13.86 4.54 -16.32
C GLU A 53 13.49 3.06 -16.34
N VAL A 54 12.90 2.54 -15.24
CA VAL A 54 12.41 1.17 -15.17
C VAL A 54 11.28 1.00 -16.16
N THR A 55 11.43 0.03 -17.06
CA THR A 55 10.39 -0.32 -18.03
C THR A 55 9.25 -1.07 -17.35
N GLU A 56 8.06 -1.02 -17.94
CA GLU A 56 6.88 -1.75 -17.46
C GLU A 56 7.16 -3.25 -17.26
N GLU A 57 7.83 -3.90 -18.20
CA GLU A 57 8.19 -5.33 -18.10
C GLU A 57 9.00 -5.64 -16.83
N ILE A 58 10.13 -4.95 -16.63
CA ILE A 58 10.98 -5.08 -15.43
C ILE A 58 10.17 -4.78 -14.15
N PHE A 59 9.29 -3.77 -14.19
CA PHE A 59 8.48 -3.42 -13.04
C PHE A 59 7.49 -4.54 -12.67
N LEU A 60 6.82 -5.14 -13.65
CA LEU A 60 5.89 -6.25 -13.42
C LEU A 60 6.62 -7.51 -12.92
N GLU A 61 7.84 -7.78 -13.40
CA GLU A 61 8.68 -8.86 -12.86
C GLU A 61 9.07 -8.61 -11.41
N TYR A 62 9.46 -7.38 -11.08
CA TYR A 62 9.75 -6.96 -9.71
C TYR A 62 8.53 -7.15 -8.79
N LEU A 63 7.34 -6.70 -9.21
CA LEU A 63 6.11 -6.90 -8.44
C LEU A 63 5.75 -8.37 -8.28
N SER A 64 5.96 -9.21 -9.30
CA SER A 64 5.75 -10.67 -9.19
C SER A 64 6.66 -11.27 -8.12
N SER A 65 7.95 -10.90 -8.13
CA SER A 65 8.91 -11.37 -7.13
C SER A 65 8.56 -10.91 -5.72
N LEU A 66 8.12 -9.66 -5.55
CA LEU A 66 7.63 -9.14 -4.27
C LEU A 66 6.39 -9.91 -3.79
N GLY A 67 5.43 -10.16 -4.68
CA GLY A 67 4.18 -10.85 -4.37
C GLY A 67 4.36 -12.32 -3.98
N GLU A 68 5.43 -12.96 -4.46
CA GLU A 68 5.82 -14.33 -4.08
C GLU A 68 6.60 -14.39 -2.75
N SER A 69 7.17 -13.27 -2.33
CA SER A 69 8.07 -13.18 -1.17
C SER A 69 7.49 -12.33 -0.03
N ALA A 70 7.85 -11.04 0.04
CA ALA A 70 7.52 -10.17 1.16
C ALA A 70 6.05 -9.72 1.18
N PHE A 71 5.44 -9.53 0.00
CA PHE A 71 4.11 -8.93 -0.16
C PHE A 71 3.03 -9.96 -0.55
N ARG A 72 3.09 -11.14 0.08
CA ARG A 72 2.00 -12.12 0.01
C ARG A 72 0.80 -11.57 0.77
N GLY A 73 -0.42 -11.91 0.36
CA GLY A 73 -1.63 -11.45 1.05
C GLY A 73 -1.67 -11.83 2.55
N GLU A 74 -1.18 -13.02 2.87
CA GLU A 74 -1.06 -13.54 4.25
C GLU A 74 -0.07 -12.76 5.13
N SER A 75 0.85 -12.00 4.52
CA SER A 75 1.84 -11.17 5.22
C SER A 75 1.28 -9.79 5.58
N TYR A 76 0.04 -9.49 5.22
CA TYR A 76 -0.55 -8.18 5.45
C TYR A 76 -0.78 -7.92 6.95
N ASN A 77 -0.24 -6.81 7.43
CA ASN A 77 -0.46 -6.29 8.77
C ASN A 77 -0.75 -4.79 8.72
N LEU A 78 -1.85 -4.36 9.31
CA LEU A 78 -2.32 -2.97 9.27
C LEU A 78 -1.26 -1.95 9.72
N PHE A 79 -0.38 -2.29 10.66
CA PHE A 79 0.60 -1.35 11.21
C PHE A 79 2.00 -1.54 10.66
N GLU A 80 2.44 -2.78 10.52
CA GLU A 80 3.84 -3.10 10.23
C GLU A 80 4.09 -3.40 8.75
N HIS A 81 3.07 -3.90 8.03
CA HIS A 81 3.23 -4.38 6.66
C HIS A 81 1.96 -4.17 5.82
N ASN A 82 1.74 -2.93 5.39
CA ASN A 82 0.50 -2.48 4.75
C ASN A 82 0.77 -1.82 3.37
N CYS A 83 -0.27 -1.23 2.78
CA CYS A 83 -0.20 -0.51 1.50
C CYS A 83 0.86 0.60 1.47
N ASN A 84 1.12 1.26 2.60
CA ASN A 84 2.08 2.34 2.72
C ASN A 84 3.52 1.79 2.78
N THR A 85 3.73 0.66 3.46
CA THR A 85 5.00 -0.09 3.41
C THR A 85 5.35 -0.47 1.97
N PHE A 86 4.37 -1.05 1.26
CA PHE A 86 4.50 -1.41 -0.16
C PHE A 86 4.81 -0.19 -1.04
N SER A 87 4.01 0.86 -0.95
CA SER A 87 4.18 2.07 -1.77
C SER A 87 5.54 2.71 -1.53
N ASN A 88 6.02 2.71 -0.29
CA ASN A 88 7.32 3.25 0.06
C ASN A 88 8.48 2.42 -0.52
N GLU A 89 8.38 1.09 -0.54
CA GLU A 89 9.40 0.22 -1.13
C GLU A 89 9.44 0.38 -2.66
N VAL A 90 8.26 0.34 -3.29
CA VAL A 90 8.13 0.52 -4.75
C VAL A 90 8.61 1.90 -5.19
N ALA A 91 8.26 2.96 -4.46
CA ALA A 91 8.75 4.31 -4.75
C ALA A 91 10.28 4.38 -4.74
N GLN A 92 10.93 3.73 -3.77
CA GLN A 92 12.38 3.69 -3.66
C GLN A 92 13.00 2.89 -4.80
N PHE A 93 12.41 1.76 -5.20
CA PHE A 93 12.88 0.98 -6.34
C PHE A 93 12.80 1.79 -7.65
N LEU A 94 11.66 2.46 -7.90
CA LEU A 94 11.43 3.19 -9.14
C LEU A 94 12.22 4.49 -9.24
N THR A 95 12.35 5.22 -8.13
CA THR A 95 12.82 6.62 -8.15
C THR A 95 13.96 6.94 -7.18
N GLY A 96 14.33 6.00 -6.30
CA GLY A 96 15.25 6.24 -5.19
C GLY A 96 14.68 7.09 -4.06
N LYS A 97 13.41 7.52 -4.13
CA LYS A 97 12.75 8.37 -3.13
C LYS A 97 11.73 7.58 -2.31
N LYS A 98 11.50 8.05 -1.08
CA LYS A 98 10.45 7.55 -0.18
C LYS A 98 9.16 8.34 -0.38
N ILE A 99 8.03 7.76 0.03
CA ILE A 99 6.78 8.50 0.16
C ILE A 99 6.86 9.46 1.37
N PRO A 100 6.00 10.49 1.47
CA PRO A 100 6.03 11.42 2.59
C PRO A 100 5.92 10.73 3.96
N SER A 101 6.79 11.12 4.91
CA SER A 101 6.93 10.42 6.19
C SER A 101 5.68 10.47 7.07
N TYR A 102 4.87 11.55 6.97
CA TYR A 102 3.62 11.66 7.71
C TYR A 102 2.60 10.54 7.38
N ILE A 103 2.78 9.85 6.25
CA ILE A 103 2.00 8.67 5.85
C ILE A 103 2.56 7.41 6.53
N THR A 104 3.88 7.21 6.49
CA THR A 104 4.54 6.01 7.06
C THR A 104 4.62 6.03 8.59
N ASP A 105 4.57 7.21 9.20
CA ASP A 105 4.72 7.38 10.65
C ASP A 105 3.37 7.17 11.39
N LEU A 106 2.24 7.24 10.68
CA LEU A 106 0.89 7.13 11.23
C LEU A 106 0.67 5.88 12.13
N PRO A 107 1.07 4.65 11.74
CA PRO A 107 0.98 3.47 12.61
C PRO A 107 1.61 3.67 13.99
N SER A 108 2.82 4.22 14.01
CA SER A 108 3.57 4.45 15.25
C SER A 108 2.90 5.53 16.11
N GLU A 109 2.37 6.58 15.48
CA GLU A 109 1.62 7.61 16.19
C GLU A 109 0.36 7.05 16.86
N VAL A 110 -0.40 6.21 16.17
CA VAL A 110 -1.59 5.56 16.73
C VAL A 110 -1.23 4.65 17.90
N LEU A 111 -0.23 3.76 17.71
CA LEU A 111 0.22 2.82 18.73
C LEU A 111 0.88 3.50 19.93
N SER A 112 1.42 4.71 19.78
CA SER A 112 1.98 5.47 20.92
C SER A 112 0.92 5.94 21.93
N THR A 113 -0.37 5.82 21.60
CA THR A 113 -1.47 6.24 22.48
C THR A 113 -1.99 5.10 23.36
N PRO A 114 -2.48 5.38 24.58
CA PRO A 114 -3.11 4.36 25.44
C PRO A 114 -4.27 3.63 24.77
N PHE A 115 -5.00 4.33 23.89
CA PHE A 115 -6.08 3.75 23.11
C PHE A 115 -5.58 2.80 22.02
N GLY A 116 -4.55 3.19 21.26
CA GLY A 116 -3.93 2.33 20.25
C GLY A 116 -3.37 1.05 20.87
N GLN A 117 -2.76 1.14 22.05
CA GLN A 117 -2.33 -0.04 22.81
C GLN A 117 -3.51 -0.92 23.25
N ALA A 118 -4.60 -0.33 23.73
CA ALA A 118 -5.78 -1.08 24.15
C ALA A 118 -6.49 -1.79 22.98
N LEU A 119 -6.49 -1.20 21.78
CA LEU A 119 -7.10 -1.78 20.59
C LEU A 119 -6.16 -2.61 19.73
N ARG A 120 -4.86 -2.67 20.05
CA ARG A 120 -3.87 -3.39 19.24
C ARG A 120 -4.31 -4.80 18.84
N PRO A 121 -4.84 -5.67 19.73
CA PRO A 121 -5.27 -7.01 19.34
C PRO A 121 -6.42 -7.02 18.31
N LEU A 122 -7.31 -6.03 18.38
CA LEU A 122 -8.39 -5.88 17.41
C LEU A 122 -7.85 -5.36 16.06
N LEU A 123 -6.98 -4.36 16.11
CA LEU A 123 -6.42 -3.70 14.93
C LEU A 123 -5.46 -4.64 14.16
N ASP A 124 -4.72 -5.51 14.85
CA ASP A 124 -3.87 -6.54 14.25
C ASP A 124 -4.69 -7.57 13.43
N SER A 125 -5.97 -7.76 13.77
CA SER A 125 -6.88 -8.64 13.03
C SER A 125 -7.52 -7.98 11.81
N ILE A 126 -7.36 -6.67 11.63
CA ILE A 126 -7.94 -5.94 10.49
C ILE A 126 -7.11 -6.24 9.24
N GLN A 127 -7.82 -6.67 8.21
CA GLN A 127 -7.30 -6.93 6.89
C GLN A 127 -7.97 -5.94 5.93
N ILE A 128 -7.16 -5.19 5.16
CA ILE A 128 -7.67 -4.20 4.20
C ILE A 128 -7.36 -4.67 2.79
N GLN A 129 -8.38 -4.69 1.93
CA GLN A 129 -8.26 -4.88 0.50
C GLN A 129 -9.27 -3.97 -0.20
N PRO A 130 -8.83 -2.88 -0.85
CA PRO A 130 -9.73 -2.07 -1.68
C PRO A 130 -10.34 -2.93 -2.80
N PRO A 131 -11.67 -3.05 -2.89
CA PRO A 131 -12.32 -3.77 -3.98
C PRO A 131 -12.12 -3.05 -5.33
N GLY A 132 -12.02 -3.80 -6.43
CA GLY A 132 -11.90 -3.26 -7.79
C GLY A 132 -10.53 -3.46 -8.44
N GLY A 133 -9.53 -3.89 -7.68
CA GLY A 133 -8.24 -4.35 -8.23
C GLY A 133 -8.25 -5.81 -8.63
N ASN A 134 -7.44 -6.15 -9.63
CA ASN A 134 -7.11 -7.52 -9.99
C ASN A 134 -5.81 -7.92 -9.28
N THR A 135 -5.85 -8.99 -8.49
CA THR A 135 -4.65 -9.52 -7.84
C THR A 135 -3.66 -10.03 -8.89
N PHE A 136 -2.39 -9.69 -8.72
CA PHE A 136 -1.30 -10.25 -9.50
C PHE A 136 -1.20 -11.76 -9.24
N SER A 137 -1.84 -12.55 -10.10
CA SER A 137 -1.60 -13.99 -10.23
C SER A 137 -0.88 -14.21 -11.54
N ARG A 138 0.45 -14.12 -11.55
CA ARG A 138 1.22 -14.70 -12.65
C ARG A 138 1.17 -16.21 -12.48
N HIS A 139 0.08 -16.82 -12.91
CA HIS A 139 0.05 -18.26 -13.16
C HIS A 139 1.08 -18.51 -14.25
N ASN A 140 2.24 -19.01 -13.84
CA ASN A 140 3.27 -19.48 -14.75
C ASN A 140 2.67 -20.67 -15.53
N GLY A 141 2.32 -20.46 -16.79
CA GLY A 141 1.93 -21.51 -17.74
C GLY A 141 0.58 -21.28 -18.44
N GLN A 142 0.61 -20.60 -19.59
CA GLN A 142 -0.31 -20.90 -20.68
C GLN A 142 0.49 -21.58 -21.81
N SER A 143 0.02 -22.78 -22.14
CA SER A 143 0.01 -23.47 -23.45
C SER A 143 1.32 -23.70 -24.21
#